data_AF-A0AA39YZG3-F1
#
_entry.id   AF-A0AA39YZG3-F1
#
_cell.length_a   1.000
_cell.length_b   1.000
_cell.length_c   1.000
_cell.angle_alpha   90.00
_cell.angle_beta   90.00
_cell.angle_gamma   90.00
#
_symmetry.space_group_name_H-M   'P 1'
#
loop_
_entity.id
_entity.type
_entity.pdbx_description
1 polymer ?
#
loop_
_entity_poly.entity_id
_entity_poly.type
_entity_poly.pdbx_seq_one_letter_code
_entity_poly.pdbx_strand_id
1 'polypeptide(L)'
;MDMGIDITRRNKKPRPLSESEKDKLDEFVESIHYSARYSDSEYEYRHVQLPKQMLKVIPKEYFDGSRGTLKLLWEEEWRALGITQSLGWEHYEVHEPEPHILLFK
;
A
#
# COMPACT_ATOMS: atom_id res chain seq x y z
N MET A 1 17.23 5.98 -10.01
CA MET A 1 17.40 7.01 -8.93
C MET A 1 16.91 6.43 -7.61
N ASP A 2 17.38 6.89 -6.45
CA ASP A 2 16.75 6.52 -5.16
C ASP A 2 15.31 7.08 -5.17
N MET A 3 14.30 6.20 -5.17
CA MET A 3 12.88 6.61 -5.23
C MET A 3 12.41 7.32 -3.95
N GLY A 4 13.31 7.59 -2.99
CA GLY A 4 12.99 8.25 -1.73
C GLY A 4 12.02 7.42 -0.89
N ILE A 5 12.02 6.10 -1.09
CA ILE A 5 11.12 5.18 -0.38
C ILE A 5 11.62 5.09 1.06
N ASP A 6 10.87 5.68 1.97
CA ASP A 6 11.15 5.56 3.39
C ASP A 6 10.75 4.17 3.91
N ILE A 7 11.69 3.23 3.78
CA ILE A 7 11.53 1.84 4.23
C ILE A 7 11.28 1.72 5.74
N THR A 8 11.56 2.76 6.53
CA THR A 8 11.29 2.75 7.98
C THR A 8 9.79 2.71 8.29
N ARG A 9 8.96 3.07 7.30
CA ARG A 9 7.50 3.01 7.37
C ARG A 9 6.94 1.60 7.15
N ARG A 10 7.79 0.62 6.82
CA ARG A 10 7.42 -0.79 6.72
C ARG A 10 7.56 -1.49 8.08
N ASN A 11 6.69 -2.46 8.38
CA ASN A 11 6.91 -3.33 9.54
C ASN A 11 8.26 -4.09 9.40
N LYS A 12 9.00 -4.30 10.49
CA LYS A 12 10.29 -5.03 10.45
C LYS A 12 10.19 -6.44 9.89
N LYS A 13 9.02 -7.06 10.08
CA LYS A 13 8.64 -8.38 9.55
C LYS A 13 7.18 -8.30 9.10
N PRO A 14 6.76 -9.12 8.12
CA PRO A 14 5.35 -9.24 7.76
C PRO A 14 4.50 -9.58 8.99
N ARG A 15 3.40 -8.86 9.18
CA ARG A 15 2.39 -9.18 10.20
C ARG A 15 1.26 -9.95 9.52
N PRO A 16 1.15 -11.27 9.70
CA PRO A 16 0.08 -12.04 9.08
C PRO A 16 -1.30 -11.63 9.62
N LEU A 17 -2.32 -11.76 8.80
CA LEU A 17 -3.72 -11.63 9.23
C LEU A 17 -4.20 -12.94 9.85
N SER A 18 -4.94 -12.83 10.95
CA SER A 18 -5.75 -13.94 11.50
C SER A 18 -6.90 -14.30 10.56
N GLU A 19 -7.48 -15.49 10.70
CA GLU A 19 -8.65 -15.91 9.91
C GLU A 19 -9.81 -14.91 10.06
N SER A 20 -10.11 -14.50 11.30
CA SER A 20 -11.18 -13.53 11.57
C SER A 20 -10.97 -12.14 10.94
N GLU A 21 -9.72 -11.75 10.68
CA GLU A 21 -9.41 -10.49 10.00
C GLU A 21 -9.53 -10.65 8.49
N LYS A 22 -9.14 -11.80 7.94
CA LYS A 22 -9.32 -12.14 6.53
C LYS A 22 -10.80 -12.21 6.17
N ASP A 23 -11.61 -12.87 6.98
CA ASP A 23 -13.06 -13.01 6.75
C ASP A 23 -13.76 -11.65 6.65
N LYS A 24 -13.33 -10.66 7.44
CA LYS A 24 -13.84 -9.29 7.37
C LYS A 24 -13.41 -8.52 6.12
N LEU A 25 -12.30 -8.91 5.51
CA LEU A 25 -11.79 -8.26 4.31
C LEU A 25 -12.40 -8.87 3.04
N ASP A 26 -12.82 -10.13 3.10
CA ASP A 26 -13.34 -10.90 1.96
C ASP A 26 -14.50 -10.20 1.24
N GLU A 27 -15.41 -9.57 2.00
CA GLU A 27 -16.56 -8.82 1.46
C GLU A 27 -16.16 -7.63 0.55
N PHE A 28 -14.92 -7.13 0.66
CA PHE A 28 -14.44 -5.97 -0.07
C PHE A 28 -13.58 -6.32 -1.29
N VAL A 29 -13.13 -7.57 -1.42
CA VAL A 29 -12.12 -7.99 -2.40
C VAL A 29 -12.57 -7.70 -3.83
N GLU A 30 -13.82 -8.02 -4.17
CA GLU A 30 -14.38 -7.77 -5.51
C GLU A 30 -14.52 -6.27 -5.84
N SER A 31 -14.51 -5.41 -4.82
CA SER A 31 -14.64 -3.96 -4.97
C SER A 31 -13.28 -3.24 -5.06
N ILE A 32 -12.16 -3.98 -5.00
CA ILE A 32 -10.82 -3.40 -5.19
C ILE A 32 -10.63 -3.02 -6.65
N HIS A 33 -10.28 -1.75 -6.90
CA HIS A 33 -10.05 -1.24 -8.26
C HIS A 33 -8.56 -1.17 -8.58
N TYR A 34 -8.20 -1.58 -9.80
CA TYR A 34 -6.82 -1.59 -10.30
C TYR A 34 -6.71 -0.66 -11.51
N SER A 35 -5.81 0.32 -11.44
CA SER A 35 -5.56 1.21 -12.58
C SER A 35 -4.98 0.47 -13.78
N ALA A 36 -5.01 1.10 -14.95
CA ALA A 36 -4.12 0.69 -16.04
C ALA A 36 -2.65 0.79 -15.62
N ARG A 37 -1.77 0.01 -16.25
CA ARG A 37 -0.32 0.09 -16.06
C ARG A 37 0.23 1.27 -16.88
N TYR A 38 1.18 1.99 -16.31
CA TYR A 38 1.90 3.08 -16.97
C TYR A 38 3.39 2.96 -16.63
N SER A 39 4.27 3.47 -17.47
CA SER A 39 5.71 3.26 -17.32
C SER A 39 6.50 4.50 -17.68
N ASP A 40 7.71 4.61 -17.13
CA ASP A 40 8.76 5.49 -17.63
C ASP A 40 9.90 4.64 -18.25
N SER A 41 11.11 5.18 -18.31
CA SER A 41 12.28 4.47 -18.84
C SER A 41 12.87 3.43 -17.87
N GLU A 42 12.55 3.50 -16.59
CA GLU A 42 13.15 2.68 -15.53
C GLU A 42 12.15 1.67 -14.93
N TYR A 43 10.87 2.04 -14.78
CA TYR A 43 9.88 1.26 -14.03
C TYR A 43 8.50 1.15 -14.70
N GLU A 44 7.75 0.11 -14.29
CA GLU A 44 6.32 -0.03 -14.54
C GLU A 44 5.54 0.26 -13.24
N TYR A 45 4.47 1.01 -13.37
CA TYR A 45 3.68 1.55 -12.27
C TYR A 45 2.20 1.21 -12.44
N ARG A 46 1.51 1.11 -11.30
CA ARG A 46 0.05 1.13 -11.20
C ARG A 46 -0.34 1.61 -9.81
N HIS A 47 -1.59 2.03 -9.65
CA HIS A 47 -2.19 2.21 -8.33
C HIS A 47 -3.37 1.27 -8.11
N VAL A 48 -3.59 0.92 -6.85
CA VAL A 48 -4.73 0.11 -6.39
C VAL A 48 -5.58 0.97 -5.46
N GLN A 49 -6.89 1.00 -5.69
CA GLN A 49 -7.83 1.75 -4.86
C GLN A 49 -8.67 0.79 -4.05
N LEU A 50 -8.53 0.88 -2.72
CA LEU A 50 -9.33 0.09 -1.78
C LEU A 50 -10.67 0.80 -1.51
N PRO A 51 -11.77 0.06 -1.31
CA PRO A 51 -13.03 0.62 -0.86
C PRO A 51 -12.86 1.37 0.47
N LYS A 52 -13.45 2.56 0.62
CA LYS A 52 -13.33 3.36 1.86
C LYS A 52 -13.82 2.62 3.11
N GLN A 53 -14.79 1.72 2.96
CA GLN A 53 -15.31 0.89 4.05
C GLN A 53 -14.30 -0.17 4.50
N MET A 54 -13.53 -0.74 3.56
CA MET A 54 -12.45 -1.69 3.83
C MET A 54 -11.40 -1.09 4.77
N LEU A 55 -11.08 0.20 4.64
CA LEU A 55 -10.12 0.88 5.53
C LEU A 55 -10.50 0.80 7.02
N LYS A 56 -11.79 0.61 7.35
CA LYS A 56 -12.25 0.50 8.74
C LYS A 56 -12.01 -0.87 9.36
N VAL A 57 -11.82 -1.90 8.53
CA VAL A 57 -11.62 -3.29 8.97
C VAL A 57 -10.16 -3.74 8.85
N ILE A 58 -9.31 -2.99 8.14
CA ILE A 58 -7.87 -3.22 8.12
C ILE A 58 -7.30 -3.09 9.55
N PRO A 59 -6.41 -4.00 10.00
CA PRO A 59 -5.80 -3.90 11.32
C PRO A 59 -5.05 -2.58 11.53
N LYS A 60 -5.15 -2.02 12.74
CA LYS A 60 -4.52 -0.74 13.07
C LYS A 60 -3.00 -0.77 12.91
N GLU A 61 -2.39 -1.94 13.06
CA GLU A 61 -0.95 -2.15 12.91
C GLU A 61 -0.45 -1.94 11.48
N TYR A 62 -1.35 -1.98 10.48
CA TYR A 62 -1.05 -1.66 9.09
C TYR A 62 -1.14 -0.16 8.80
N PHE A 63 -1.64 0.65 9.74
CA PHE A 63 -1.70 2.09 9.61
C PHE A 63 -0.49 2.78 10.22
N ASP A 64 -0.07 3.86 9.58
CA ASP A 64 0.86 4.83 10.12
C ASP A 64 0.06 5.85 10.95
N GLY A 65 0.08 5.67 12.27
CA GLY A 65 -0.66 6.52 13.20
C GLY A 65 -0.24 7.99 13.19
N SER A 66 0.92 8.32 12.61
CA SER A 66 1.39 9.71 12.51
C SER A 66 0.81 10.46 11.30
N ARG A 67 0.46 9.73 10.23
CA ARG A 67 0.04 10.31 8.93
C ARG A 67 -1.39 9.95 8.52
N GLY A 68 -2.00 8.97 9.17
CA GLY A 68 -3.34 8.49 8.82
C GLY A 68 -3.40 7.70 7.50
N THR A 69 -2.24 7.29 6.98
CA THR A 69 -2.11 6.44 5.79
C THR A 69 -1.84 5.00 6.19
N LEU A 70 -1.81 4.09 5.22
CA LEU A 70 -1.21 2.78 5.43
C LEU A 70 0.31 2.94 5.61
N LYS A 71 0.91 1.94 6.25
CA LYS A 71 2.33 1.68 6.21
C LYS A 71 2.71 1.13 4.84
N LEU A 72 4.01 1.13 4.55
CA LEU A 72 4.53 0.27 3.49
C LEU A 72 4.26 -1.18 3.88
N LEU A 73 3.72 -1.95 2.94
CA LEU A 73 3.30 -3.33 3.16
C LEU A 73 4.25 -4.28 2.45
N TRP A 74 4.56 -5.40 3.10
CA TRP A 74 5.23 -6.52 2.44
C TRP A 74 4.31 -7.17 1.40
N GLU A 75 4.91 -7.94 0.48
CA GLU A 75 4.14 -8.70 -0.52
C GLU A 75 3.07 -9.59 0.12
N GLU A 76 3.44 -10.32 1.16
CA GLU A 76 2.52 -11.17 1.91
C GLU A 76 1.40 -10.38 2.60
N GLU A 77 1.69 -9.16 3.08
CA GLU A 77 0.72 -8.32 3.78
C GLU A 77 -0.33 -7.75 2.80
N TRP A 78 0.11 -7.19 1.66
CA TRP A 78 -0.84 -6.63 0.71
C TRP A 78 -1.61 -7.72 -0.04
N ARG A 79 -1.01 -8.89 -0.29
CA ARG A 79 -1.73 -10.05 -0.83
C ARG A 79 -2.79 -10.55 0.15
N ALA A 80 -2.49 -10.56 1.45
CA ALA A 80 -3.44 -10.95 2.48
C ALA A 80 -4.64 -9.99 2.60
N LEU A 81 -4.53 -8.74 2.13
CA LEU A 81 -5.66 -7.82 2.01
C LEU A 81 -6.59 -8.14 0.81
N GLY A 82 -6.28 -9.15 0.00
CA GLY A 82 -7.04 -9.50 -1.20
C GLY A 82 -6.59 -8.77 -2.46
N ILE A 83 -5.54 -7.96 -2.38
CA ILE A 83 -4.93 -7.34 -3.56
C ILE A 83 -4.26 -8.44 -4.39
N THR A 84 -4.71 -8.61 -5.63
CA THR A 84 -4.23 -9.65 -6.54
C THR A 84 -3.55 -9.02 -7.75
N GLN A 85 -2.25 -9.28 -7.91
CA GLN A 85 -1.43 -8.79 -9.01
C GLN A 85 -0.42 -9.87 -9.43
N SER A 86 0.21 -9.68 -10.59
CA SER A 86 1.33 -10.51 -11.06
C SER A 86 2.53 -10.44 -10.09
N LEU A 87 3.56 -11.24 -10.35
CA LEU A 87 4.80 -11.20 -9.56
C LEU A 87 5.59 -9.92 -9.86
N GLY A 88 6.44 -9.50 -8.91
CA GLY A 88 7.40 -8.40 -9.07
C GLY A 88 6.89 -7.00 -8.70
N TRP A 89 5.64 -6.86 -8.26
CA TRP A 89 5.11 -5.58 -7.78
C TRP A 89 5.59 -5.28 -6.35
N GLU A 90 6.17 -4.10 -6.17
CA GLU A 90 6.54 -3.58 -4.85
C GLU A 90 5.61 -2.44 -4.43
N HIS A 91 5.11 -2.49 -3.20
CA HIS A 91 4.34 -1.39 -2.64
C HIS A 91 5.31 -0.28 -2.19
N TYR A 92 5.17 0.88 -2.80
CA TYR A 92 5.92 2.08 -2.51
C TYR A 92 4.97 3.25 -2.23
N GLU A 93 5.44 4.21 -1.45
CA GLU A 93 4.76 5.50 -1.25
C GLU A 93 5.76 6.60 -1.56
N VAL A 94 5.33 7.60 -2.32
CA VAL A 94 6.12 8.80 -2.61
C VAL A 94 5.64 9.90 -1.67
N HIS A 95 6.58 10.59 -1.01
CA HIS A 95 6.22 11.66 -0.08
C HIS A 95 6.41 13.07 -0.63
N GLU A 96 5.42 13.91 -0.34
CA GLU A 96 5.52 15.37 -0.44
C GLU A 96 6.55 15.91 0.57
N PRO A 97 7.29 16.95 0.17
CA PRO A 97 8.31 17.52 1.02
C PRO A 97 7.68 18.48 2.05
N GLU A 98 8.45 18.81 3.08
CA GLU A 98 8.03 19.68 4.18
C GLU A 98 7.55 21.08 3.75
N PRO A 99 6.82 21.82 4.61
CA PRO A 99 6.17 23.10 4.25
C PRO A 99 7.08 24.22 3.75
N HIS A 100 8.38 24.10 3.97
CA HIS A 100 9.39 25.06 3.52
C HIS A 100 10.10 24.60 2.23
N ILE A 101 9.64 23.52 1.60
CA ILE A 101 10.22 22.92 0.41
C ILE A 101 9.28 23.11 -0.77
N LEU A 102 9.85 23.54 -1.90
CA LEU A 102 9.14 23.75 -3.16
C LEU A 102 9.75 22.83 -4.23
N LEU A 103 8.91 22.07 -4.92
CA LEU A 103 9.33 21.17 -6.01
C LEU A 103 9.24 21.88 -7.37
N PHE A 104 10.28 21.76 -8.18
CA PHE A 104 10.32 22.19 -9.59
C PHE A 104 10.98 21.11 -10.44
N LYS A 105 10.60 21.01 -11.73
CA LYS A 105 11.11 20.00 -12.67
C LYS A 105 12.08 20.60 -13.69
#